data_AF-A0A6G0W7F0-F1
#
_entry.id   AF-A0A6G0W7F0-F1
#
_cell.length_a   1.000
_cell.length_b   1.000
_cell.length_c   1.000
_cell.angle_alpha   90.00
_cell.angle_beta   90.00
_cell.angle_gamma   90.00
#
_symmetry.space_group_name_H-M   'P 1'
#
loop_
_entity.id
_entity.type
_entity.pdbx_description
1 polymer ?
#
loop_
_entity_poly.entity_id
_entity_poly.type
_entity_poly.pdbx_seq_one_letter_code
_entity_poly.pdbx_strand_id
1 'polypeptide(L)'
;MELVSFVENNMKWIVLAAVVLFALFNVVSSWGGGGGVSASASHILVNTEDEVDDLLAQLHKTADGSDAQLKLFADLAKTHSKCPSGARGGGALGTFGRGQMVPEFDKVVFEEAVGKIHKVKTQFGWHLVLTTERNDPNAKQEEAAVAEEDKKEL
;
A
#
# COMPACT_ATOMS: atom_id res chain seq x y z
N MET A 1 -4.10 56.90 -35.42
CA MET A 1 -3.57 55.52 -35.37
C MET A 1 -2.66 55.33 -34.16
N GLU A 2 -3.08 55.70 -32.94
CA GLU A 2 -2.22 55.59 -31.73
C GLU A 2 -3.08 55.41 -30.46
N LEU A 3 -4.25 54.76 -30.54
CA LEU A 3 -5.10 54.49 -29.36
C LEU A 3 -5.80 53.11 -29.38
N VAL A 4 -5.49 52.26 -30.37
CA VAL A 4 -6.05 50.89 -30.47
C VAL A 4 -5.04 49.84 -30.00
N SER A 5 -3.73 50.14 -30.06
CA SER A 5 -2.63 49.26 -29.66
C SER A 5 -2.40 49.16 -28.15
N PHE A 6 -2.93 50.09 -27.35
CA PHE A 6 -2.74 50.07 -25.88
C PHE A 6 -3.70 49.10 -25.17
N VAL A 7 -4.92 48.93 -25.68
CA VAL A 7 -5.95 48.04 -25.07
C VAL A 7 -5.67 46.57 -25.39
N GLU A 8 -5.17 46.26 -26.60
CA GLU A 8 -4.87 44.88 -27.01
C GLU A 8 -3.66 44.28 -26.29
N ASN A 9 -2.70 45.12 -25.88
CA ASN A 9 -1.49 44.66 -25.20
C ASN A 9 -1.72 44.37 -23.72
N ASN A 10 -2.77 44.88 -23.07
CA ASN A 10 -3.10 44.50 -21.69
C ASN A 10 -3.97 43.23 -21.63
N MET A 11 -4.79 42.96 -22.65
CA MET A 11 -5.63 41.75 -22.72
C MET A 11 -4.79 40.47 -22.87
N LYS A 12 -3.71 40.50 -23.67
CA LYS A 12 -2.81 39.35 -23.89
C LYS A 12 -2.08 38.92 -22.61
N TRP A 13 -1.69 39.87 -21.75
CA TRP A 13 -1.03 39.58 -20.48
C TRP A 13 -2.03 39.11 -19.40
N ILE A 14 -3.28 39.57 -19.45
CA ILE A 14 -4.36 39.09 -18.57
C ILE A 14 -4.76 37.64 -18.92
N VAL A 15 -4.87 37.30 -20.20
CA VAL A 15 -5.17 35.92 -20.63
C VAL A 15 -4.00 34.97 -20.37
N LEU A 16 -2.75 35.41 -20.57
CA LEU A 16 -1.55 34.63 -20.19
C LEU A 16 -1.46 34.43 -18.68
N ALA A 17 -1.73 35.45 -17.87
CA ALA A 17 -1.75 35.32 -16.41
C ALA A 17 -2.85 34.35 -15.93
N ALA A 18 -4.03 34.37 -16.55
CA ALA A 18 -5.13 33.45 -16.24
C ALA A 18 -4.82 31.99 -16.64
N VAL A 19 -4.18 31.75 -17.78
CA VAL A 19 -3.76 30.40 -18.21
C VAL A 19 -2.61 29.87 -17.34
N VAL A 20 -1.68 30.73 -16.91
CA VAL A 20 -0.62 30.35 -15.96
C VAL A 20 -1.19 30.08 -14.57
N LEU A 21 -2.15 30.87 -14.08
CA LEU A 21 -2.88 30.59 -12.84
C LEU A 21 -3.73 29.31 -12.94
N PHE A 22 -4.35 29.02 -14.09
CA PHE A 22 -5.11 27.79 -14.31
C PHE A 22 -4.20 26.56 -14.43
N ALA A 23 -3.01 26.71 -15.00
CA ALA A 23 -1.98 25.67 -15.03
C ALA A 23 -1.34 25.43 -13.65
N LEU A 24 -1.16 26.49 -12.85
CA LEU A 24 -0.67 26.38 -11.46
C LEU A 24 -1.76 25.86 -10.50
N PHE A 25 -3.05 26.10 -10.79
CA PHE A 25 -4.17 25.54 -10.02
C PHE A 25 -4.31 24.02 -10.19
N ASN A 26 -3.97 23.47 -11.36
CA ASN A 26 -3.94 22.02 -11.58
C ASN A 26 -2.71 21.33 -10.96
N VAL A 27 -1.67 22.08 -10.57
CA VAL A 27 -0.46 21.52 -9.93
C VAL A 27 -0.52 21.61 -8.39
N VAL A 28 -1.41 22.42 -7.83
CA VAL A 28 -1.64 22.57 -6.37
C VAL A 28 -2.80 21.68 -5.86
N SER A 29 -3.01 20.52 -6.46
CA SER A 29 -3.88 19.47 -5.90
C SER A 29 -3.13 18.19 -5.50
N SER A 30 -1.81 18.11 -5.73
CA SER A 30 -0.99 16.95 -5.31
C SER A 30 -0.21 17.14 -4.00
N TRP A 31 -0.48 18.20 -3.23
CA TRP A 31 0.12 18.39 -1.90
C TRP A 31 -0.93 18.21 -0.79
N GLY A 32 -1.72 17.14 -0.90
CA GLY A 32 -2.55 16.64 0.19
C GLY A 32 -1.73 15.77 1.11
N GLY A 33 -1.13 16.36 2.15
CA GLY A 33 -0.71 15.61 3.33
C GLY A 33 -1.94 15.07 4.06
N GLY A 34 -2.36 13.85 3.71
CA GLY A 34 -3.40 13.08 4.40
C GLY A 34 -2.76 11.85 5.05
N GLY A 35 -3.16 11.52 6.28
CA GLY A 35 -2.56 10.45 7.10
C GLY A 35 -2.25 9.19 6.29
N GLY A 36 -0.96 8.83 6.22
CA GLY A 36 -0.50 7.76 5.34
C GLY A 36 -1.16 6.42 5.67
N VAL A 37 -1.49 5.65 4.63
CA VAL A 37 -1.95 4.27 4.76
C VAL A 37 -0.90 3.50 5.55
N SER A 38 -1.32 2.85 6.63
CA SER A 38 -0.46 2.06 7.51
C SER A 38 -0.95 0.62 7.58
N ALA A 39 -0.03 -0.33 7.67
CA ALA A 39 -0.35 -1.74 7.80
C ALA A 39 0.59 -2.41 8.80
N SER A 40 0.05 -3.38 9.50
CA SER A 40 0.79 -4.27 10.39
C SER A 40 0.91 -5.63 9.71
N ALA A 41 2.13 -6.13 9.57
CA ALA A 41 2.39 -7.42 8.95
C ALA A 41 3.51 -8.18 9.65
N SER A 42 3.50 -9.49 9.47
CA SER A 42 4.53 -10.42 9.92
C SER A 42 5.14 -11.13 8.71
N HIS A 43 6.44 -11.47 8.80
CA HIS A 43 7.13 -12.17 7.72
C HIS A 43 8.04 -13.32 8.17
N ILE A 44 8.22 -14.30 7.29
CA ILE A 44 9.19 -15.39 7.43
C ILE A 44 10.10 -15.36 6.21
N LEU A 45 11.40 -15.18 6.42
CA LEU A 45 12.41 -15.20 5.35
C LEU A 45 13.09 -16.56 5.31
N VAL A 46 13.06 -17.23 4.15
CA VAL A 46 13.75 -18.49 3.85
C VAL A 46 14.57 -18.36 2.57
N ASN A 47 15.56 -19.23 2.40
CA ASN A 47 16.49 -19.15 1.27
C ASN A 47 15.99 -19.88 0.02
N THR A 48 15.19 -20.93 0.19
CA THR A 48 14.77 -21.84 -0.89
C THR A 48 13.26 -21.76 -1.11
N GLU A 49 12.83 -22.06 -2.34
CA GLU A 49 11.41 -22.11 -2.68
C GLU A 49 10.72 -23.31 -2.03
N ASP A 50 11.40 -24.46 -1.96
CA ASP A 50 10.87 -25.67 -1.32
C ASP A 50 10.53 -25.41 0.17
N GLU A 51 11.41 -24.72 0.91
CA GLU A 51 11.13 -24.36 2.31
C GLU A 51 9.90 -23.44 2.42
N VAL A 52 9.73 -22.49 1.50
CA VAL A 52 8.61 -21.54 1.57
C VAL A 52 7.28 -22.25 1.29
N ASP A 53 7.27 -23.17 0.32
CA ASP A 53 6.09 -23.93 -0.06
C ASP A 53 5.70 -24.95 1.02
N ASP A 54 6.67 -25.59 1.67
CA ASP A 54 6.42 -26.49 2.81
C ASP A 54 5.80 -25.75 4.00
N LEU A 55 6.30 -24.55 4.32
CA LEU A 55 5.75 -23.71 5.39
C LEU A 55 4.35 -23.21 5.03
N LEU A 56 4.14 -22.80 3.78
CA LEU A 56 2.82 -22.38 3.29
C LEU A 56 1.81 -23.52 3.40
N ALA A 57 2.19 -24.74 3.00
CA ALA A 57 1.34 -25.92 3.11
C ALA A 57 0.97 -26.26 4.57
N GLN A 58 1.87 -26.01 5.53
CA GLN A 58 1.55 -26.16 6.95
C GLN A 58 0.57 -25.09 7.43
N LEU A 59 0.75 -23.84 7.01
CA LEU A 59 -0.10 -22.72 7.39
C LEU A 59 -1.49 -22.81 6.77
N HIS A 60 -1.63 -23.34 5.56
CA HIS A 60 -2.92 -23.61 4.90
C HIS A 60 -3.75 -24.70 5.59
N LYS A 61 -3.19 -25.47 6.53
CA LYS A 61 -3.97 -26.41 7.35
C LYS A 61 -4.81 -25.70 8.40
N THR A 62 -4.55 -24.41 8.63
CA THR A 62 -5.30 -23.56 9.56
C THR A 62 -6.19 -22.60 8.79
N ALA A 63 -7.27 -22.14 9.42
CA ALA A 63 -8.15 -21.15 8.80
C ALA A 63 -7.45 -19.78 8.70
N ASP A 64 -7.64 -19.10 7.57
CA ASP A 64 -7.08 -17.79 7.31
C ASP A 64 -7.49 -16.78 8.39
N GLY A 65 -6.53 -16.01 8.91
CA GLY A 65 -6.73 -15.01 9.95
C GLY A 65 -7.07 -15.58 11.34
N SER A 66 -7.04 -16.90 11.54
CA SER A 66 -7.32 -17.48 12.85
C SER A 66 -6.17 -17.29 13.85
N ASP A 67 -6.49 -17.22 15.15
CA ASP A 67 -5.49 -17.18 16.22
C ASP A 67 -4.51 -18.36 16.17
N ALA A 68 -4.97 -19.51 15.68
CA ALA A 68 -4.14 -20.69 15.48
C ALA A 68 -3.12 -20.47 14.36
N GLN A 69 -3.53 -19.86 13.24
CA GLN A 69 -2.64 -19.52 12.14
C GLN A 69 -1.59 -18.49 12.58
N LEU A 70 -2.00 -17.45 13.30
CA LEU A 70 -1.10 -16.41 13.82
C LEU A 70 -0.04 -16.99 14.77
N LYS A 71 -0.45 -17.89 15.69
CA LYS A 71 0.47 -18.57 16.61
C LYS A 71 1.43 -19.49 15.86
N LEU A 72 0.92 -20.31 14.94
CA LEU A 72 1.75 -21.21 14.13
C LEU A 72 2.75 -20.43 13.28
N PHE A 73 2.32 -19.33 12.66
CA PHE A 73 3.19 -18.42 11.91
C PHE A 73 4.31 -17.86 12.78
N ALA A 74 3.98 -17.37 13.98
CA ALA A 74 4.98 -16.83 14.91
C ALA A 74 6.00 -17.89 15.34
N ASP A 75 5.59 -19.14 15.54
CA ASP A 75 6.49 -20.23 15.94
C ASP A 75 7.37 -20.73 14.78
N LEU A 76 6.81 -20.81 13.57
CA LEU A 76 7.57 -21.10 12.35
C LEU A 76 8.57 -19.97 12.06
N ALA A 77 8.18 -18.71 12.27
CA ALA A 77 9.06 -17.56 12.11
C ALA A 77 10.24 -17.58 13.09
N LYS A 78 10.03 -17.99 14.35
CA LYS A 78 11.14 -18.12 15.32
C LYS A 78 12.13 -19.21 14.94
N THR A 79 11.63 -20.31 14.38
CA THR A 79 12.41 -21.52 14.10
C THR A 79 13.11 -21.46 12.74
N HIS A 80 12.42 -20.97 11.70
CA HIS A 80 12.87 -21.06 10.31
C HIS A 80 13.31 -19.72 9.72
N SER A 81 12.82 -18.58 10.23
CA SER A 81 13.14 -17.28 9.63
C SER A 81 14.62 -16.94 9.78
N LYS A 82 15.25 -16.60 8.65
CA LYS A 82 16.63 -16.08 8.60
C LYS A 82 16.70 -14.58 8.91
N CYS A 83 15.56 -13.91 9.08
CA CYS A 83 15.53 -12.49 9.42
C CYS A 83 15.70 -12.29 10.96
N PRO A 84 16.51 -11.31 11.42
CA PRO A 84 16.64 -11.00 12.85
C PRO A 84 15.33 -10.67 13.56
N SER A 85 14.31 -10.17 12.83
CA SER A 85 12.97 -9.92 13.38
C SER A 85 12.20 -11.21 13.70
N GLY A 86 12.51 -12.32 13.03
CA GLY A 86 11.97 -13.65 13.32
C GLY A 86 12.22 -14.08 14.76
N ALA A 87 13.48 -13.93 15.21
CA ALA A 87 13.92 -14.35 16.55
C ALA A 87 13.37 -13.45 17.69
N ARG A 88 13.05 -12.18 17.42
CA ARG A 88 12.64 -11.22 18.47
C ARG A 88 11.13 -11.11 18.67
N GLY A 89 10.33 -11.43 17.65
CA GLY A 89 8.87 -11.19 17.69
C GLY A 89 8.04 -12.14 16.84
N GLY A 90 8.57 -13.32 16.49
CA GLY A 90 7.85 -14.25 15.62
C GLY A 90 7.61 -13.68 14.22
N GLY A 91 8.55 -12.87 13.72
CA GLY A 91 8.48 -12.28 12.38
C GLY A 91 7.63 -11.01 12.29
N ALA A 92 7.02 -10.54 13.37
CA ALA A 92 6.28 -9.29 13.38
C ALA A 92 7.18 -8.10 13.05
N LEU A 93 6.79 -7.30 12.05
CA LEU A 93 7.48 -6.06 11.66
C LEU A 93 6.91 -4.81 12.34
N GLY A 94 5.75 -4.95 13.00
CA GLY A 94 5.00 -3.83 13.55
C GLY A 94 4.23 -3.08 12.46
N THR A 95 3.80 -1.87 12.77
CA THR A 95 3.05 -1.00 11.85
C THR A 95 4.00 -0.17 11.01
N PHE A 96 3.85 -0.21 9.69
CA PHE A 96 4.63 0.58 8.74
C PHE A 96 3.71 1.22 7.69
N GLY A 97 4.17 2.32 7.11
CA GLY A 97 3.47 3.02 6.02
C GLY A 97 3.87 2.50 4.64
N ARG A 98 3.04 2.81 3.63
CA ARG A 98 3.36 2.52 2.22
C ARG A 98 4.69 3.17 1.80
N GLY A 99 5.52 2.44 1.07
CA GLY A 99 6.84 2.86 0.59
C GLY A 99 7.97 2.74 1.62
N GLN A 100 7.72 2.18 2.81
CA GLN A 100 8.75 1.92 3.82
C GLN A 100 9.46 0.58 3.61
N MET A 101 8.84 -0.36 2.88
CA MET A 101 9.39 -1.69 2.58
C MET A 101 9.75 -1.83 1.09
N VAL A 102 10.38 -2.95 0.73
CA VAL A 102 10.68 -3.25 -0.69
C VAL A 102 9.40 -3.32 -1.52
N PRO A 103 9.40 -2.84 -2.79
CA PRO A 103 8.18 -2.68 -3.57
C PRO A 103 7.33 -3.94 -3.69
N GLU A 104 7.96 -5.10 -3.79
CA GLU A 104 7.28 -6.39 -3.92
C GLU A 104 6.53 -6.77 -2.63
N PHE A 105 7.13 -6.47 -1.47
CA PHE A 105 6.52 -6.70 -0.17
C PHE A 105 5.38 -5.71 0.09
N ASP A 106 5.64 -4.44 -0.23
CA ASP A 106 4.72 -3.34 -0.01
C ASP A 106 3.43 -3.55 -0.80
N LYS A 107 3.53 -3.96 -2.07
CA LYS A 107 2.37 -4.33 -2.89
C LYS A 107 1.52 -5.40 -2.23
N VAL A 108 2.13 -6.49 -1.79
CA VAL A 108 1.38 -7.59 -1.17
C VAL A 108 0.67 -7.13 0.11
N VAL A 109 1.32 -6.32 0.95
CA VAL A 109 0.69 -5.88 2.20
C VAL A 109 -0.47 -4.90 1.96
N PHE A 110 -0.33 -3.99 0.99
CA PHE A 110 -1.32 -2.94 0.75
C PHE A 110 -2.37 -3.28 -0.32
N GLU A 111 -2.13 -4.27 -1.18
CA GLU A 111 -3.04 -4.65 -2.27
C GLU A 111 -3.77 -5.98 -1.98
N GLU A 112 -3.17 -6.93 -1.25
CA GLU A 112 -3.79 -8.24 -0.99
C GLU A 112 -4.75 -8.23 0.21
N ALA A 113 -5.45 -9.35 0.42
CA ALA A 113 -6.41 -9.52 1.50
C ALA A 113 -5.72 -9.59 2.89
N VAL A 114 -6.26 -8.84 3.85
CA VAL A 114 -5.83 -8.91 5.25
C VAL A 114 -6.20 -10.28 5.84
N GLY A 115 -5.31 -10.86 6.64
CA GLY A 115 -5.47 -12.18 7.26
C GLY A 115 -5.04 -13.34 6.36
N LYS A 116 -4.64 -13.07 5.12
CA LYS A 116 -4.15 -14.09 4.19
C LYS A 116 -2.63 -14.10 4.11
N ILE A 117 -2.08 -15.28 3.86
CA ILE A 117 -0.64 -15.50 3.72
C ILE A 117 -0.27 -15.49 2.24
N HIS A 118 0.73 -14.71 1.90
CA HIS A 118 1.21 -14.55 0.53
C HIS A 118 2.72 -14.83 0.47
N LYS A 119 3.15 -15.54 -0.57
CA LYS A 119 4.59 -15.73 -0.84
C LYS A 119 5.10 -14.61 -1.75
N VAL A 120 6.25 -14.04 -1.39
CA VAL A 120 6.91 -12.93 -2.08
C VAL A 120 8.37 -13.28 -2.29
N LYS A 121 8.86 -13.13 -3.52
CA LYS A 121 10.28 -13.30 -3.83
C LYS A 121 10.94 -11.93 -3.85
N THR A 122 12.03 -11.77 -3.12
CA THR A 122 12.84 -10.54 -3.14
C THR A 122 14.31 -10.89 -3.38
N GLN A 123 15.17 -9.88 -3.46
CA GLN A 123 16.62 -10.06 -3.53
C GLN A 123 17.22 -10.81 -2.32
N PHE A 124 16.52 -10.84 -1.17
CA PHE A 124 16.99 -11.51 0.04
C PHE A 124 16.61 -13.00 0.09
N GLY A 125 15.71 -13.45 -0.78
CA GLY A 125 15.18 -14.81 -0.79
C GLY A 125 13.66 -14.83 -0.90
N TRP A 126 13.06 -15.83 -0.26
CA TRP A 126 11.62 -16.06 -0.26
C TRP A 126 11.01 -15.62 1.06
N HIS A 127 9.92 -14.87 0.98
CA HIS A 127 9.22 -14.31 2.11
C HIS A 127 7.80 -14.85 2.14
N LEU A 128 7.35 -15.35 3.29
CA LEU A 128 5.92 -15.46 3.58
C LEU A 128 5.50 -14.20 4.31
N VAL A 129 4.42 -13.58 3.85
CA VAL A 129 3.88 -12.33 4.39
C VAL A 129 2.47 -12.58 4.88
N LEU A 130 2.20 -12.20 6.12
CA LEU A 130 0.87 -12.24 6.72
C LEU A 130 0.51 -10.83 7.19
N THR A 131 -0.45 -10.22 6.52
CA THR A 131 -0.97 -8.90 6.92
C THR A 131 -2.00 -9.11 8.03
N THR A 132 -1.74 -8.58 9.22
CA THR A 132 -2.64 -8.71 10.37
C THR A 132 -3.67 -7.59 10.41
N GLU A 133 -3.26 -6.39 10.01
CA GLU A 133 -4.11 -5.20 10.05
C GLU A 133 -3.70 -4.24 8.94
N ARG A 134 -4.67 -3.54 8.35
CA ARG A 134 -4.43 -2.44 7.42
C ARG A 134 -5.37 -1.29 7.76
N ASN A 135 -4.79 -0.12 8.00
CA ASN A 135 -5.49 1.13 8.21
C ASN A 135 -5.29 2.03 7.00
N ASP A 136 -6.30 2.04 6.13
CA ASP A 136 -6.39 2.91 4.97
C ASP A 136 -7.54 3.91 5.16
N PRO A 137 -7.25 5.18 5.45
CA PRO A 137 -8.28 6.20 5.62
C PRO A 137 -9.02 6.53 4.31
N ASN A 138 -8.44 6.24 3.14
CA ASN A 138 -9.03 6.53 1.82
C ASN A 138 -9.79 5.35 1.23
N ALA A 139 -9.48 4.10 1.59
CA ALA A 139 -10.20 2.92 1.09
C ALA A 139 -11.71 2.97 1.40
N LYS A 140 -12.11 3.60 2.51
CA LYS A 140 -13.53 3.80 2.87
C LYS A 140 -14.25 4.81 1.98
N GLN A 141 -13.53 5.66 1.24
CA GLN A 141 -14.12 6.71 0.42
C GLN A 141 -14.39 6.26 -1.03
N GLU A 142 -13.61 5.32 -1.57
CA GLU A 142 -13.85 4.74 -2.89
C GLU A 142 -15.07 3.79 -2.92
N GLU A 143 -15.26 2.96 -1.90
CA GLU A 143 -16.41 2.05 -1.82
C GLU A 143 -17.76 2.82 -1.69
N ALA A 144 -17.74 4.01 -1.08
CA ALA A 144 -18.90 4.88 -0.98
C ALA A 144 -19.22 5.63 -2.30
N ALA A 145 -18.20 5.94 -3.11
CA ALA A 145 -18.38 6.62 -4.39
C ALA A 145 -18.93 5.69 -5.48
N VAL A 146 -18.52 4.42 -5.49
CA VAL A 146 -19.01 3.42 -6.46
C VAL A 146 -20.49 3.06 -6.21
N ALA A 147 -20.95 3.10 -4.96
CA ALA A 147 -22.36 2.88 -4.63
C ALA A 147 -23.31 4.02 -5.05
N GLU A 148 -22.79 5.22 -5.35
CA GLU A 148 -23.60 6.38 -5.75
C GLU A 148 -23.79 6.48 -7.27
N GLU A 149 -22.86 5.97 -8.09
CA GLU A 149 -22.98 5.97 -9.56
C GLU A 149 -23.99 4.95 -10.08
N ASP A 150 -24.20 3.82 -9.40
CA ASP A 150 -25.09 2.73 -9.85
C ASP A 150 -26.59 3.06 -9.66
N LYS A 151 -26.92 4.18 -8.99
CA LYS A 151 -28.31 4.62 -8.73
C LYS A 151 -28.81 5.69 -9.71
N LYS A 152 -28.02 6.06 -10.71
CA LYS A 152 -28.37 7.12 -11.67
C LYS A 152 -28.91 6.61 -13.02
N GLU A 153 -29.01 5.29 -13.19
CA GLU A 153 -29.55 4.64 -14.41
C GLU A 153 -30.88 3.89 -14.19
N LEU A 154 -31.64 4.21 -13.13
CA LEU A 154 -33.01 3.70 -12.90
C LEU A 154 -34.04 4.83 -12.78
#